data_AF-A0AAW0BBT6-F1
#
_entry.id   AF-A0AAW0BBT6-F1
#
_cell.length_a   1.000
_cell.length_b   1.000
_cell.length_c   1.000
_cell.angle_alpha   90.00
_cell.angle_beta   90.00
_cell.angle_gamma   90.00
#
_symmetry.space_group_name_H-M   'P 1'
#
loop_
_entity.id
_entity.type
_entity.pdbx_description
1 polymer ?
#
loop_
_entity_poly.entity_id
_entity_poly.type
_entity_poly.pdbx_seq_one_letter_code
_entity_poly.pdbx_strand_id
1 'polypeptide(L)'
;MTRYPILEERHFADGELVSSALMFAESIQYIMDFAATRALNTLFSLINKTVRNIIEYNLEHPDFPLAPERIEQYGTKRLLASIVWAFSNGANSDLGAEMGDFLRNRPG
;
A
#
# COMPACT_ATOMS: atom_id res chain seq x y z
N MET A 1 -13.02 -4.55 -19.35
CA MET A 1 -12.59 -3.60 -18.29
C MET A 1 -11.73 -4.39 -17.32
N THR A 2 -10.40 -4.27 -17.42
CA THR A 2 -9.46 -5.07 -16.63
C THR A 2 -9.56 -4.67 -15.16
N ARG A 3 -10.03 -5.59 -14.31
CA ARG A 3 -10.15 -5.38 -12.87
C ARG A 3 -8.77 -5.55 -12.25
N TYR A 4 -8.27 -4.55 -11.51
CA TYR A 4 -6.95 -4.61 -10.87
C TYR A 4 -7.09 -5.16 -9.44
N PRO A 5 -6.51 -6.33 -9.11
CA PRO A 5 -6.68 -6.98 -7.80
C PRO A 5 -6.22 -6.14 -6.60
N ILE A 6 -5.26 -5.23 -6.82
CA ILE A 6 -4.77 -4.25 -5.83
C ILE A 6 -5.90 -3.33 -5.30
N LEU A 7 -6.96 -3.12 -6.09
CA LEU A 7 -8.12 -2.31 -5.72
C LEU A 7 -9.29 -3.17 -5.22
N GLU A 8 -9.05 -4.43 -4.88
CA GLU A 8 -10.11 -5.25 -4.31
C GLU A 8 -10.62 -4.62 -3.01
N GLU A 9 -11.94 -4.43 -2.95
CA GLU A 9 -12.64 -3.80 -1.84
C GLU A 9 -12.28 -4.43 -0.50
N ARG A 10 -11.95 -5.74 -0.49
CA ARG A 10 -11.51 -6.46 0.72
C ARG A 10 -10.31 -5.82 1.40
N HIS A 11 -9.34 -5.25 0.67
CA HIS A 11 -8.16 -4.66 1.33
C HIS A 11 -8.48 -3.39 2.10
N PHE A 12 -9.59 -2.73 1.76
CA PHE A 12 -10.04 -1.45 2.32
C PHE A 12 -11.23 -1.59 3.26
N ALA A 13 -11.79 -2.79 3.43
CA ALA A 13 -12.88 -3.01 4.36
C ALA A 13 -12.42 -2.82 5.82
N ASP A 14 -13.38 -2.54 6.70
CA ASP A 14 -13.08 -2.32 8.12
C ASP A 14 -12.46 -3.57 8.75
N GLY A 15 -11.39 -3.38 9.53
CA GLY A 15 -10.65 -4.47 10.15
C GLY A 15 -9.68 -5.21 9.22
N GLU A 16 -9.75 -4.98 7.91
CA GLU A 16 -8.86 -5.58 6.93
C GLU A 16 -7.52 -4.82 6.84
N LEU A 17 -6.67 -5.20 5.89
CA LEU A 17 -5.28 -4.79 5.77
C LEU A 17 -5.03 -3.28 6.00
N VAL A 18 -5.70 -2.41 5.24
CA VAL A 18 -5.46 -0.96 5.30
C VAL A 18 -6.00 -0.35 6.58
N SER A 19 -7.21 -0.75 7.00
CA SER A 19 -7.85 -0.27 8.23
C SER A 19 -7.05 -0.67 9.48
N SER A 20 -6.66 -1.95 9.58
CA SER A 20 -5.81 -2.47 10.66
C SER A 20 -4.44 -1.77 10.72
N ALA A 21 -3.80 -1.52 9.58
CA ALA A 21 -2.52 -0.83 9.53
C ALA A 21 -2.63 0.64 9.94
N LEU A 22 -3.72 1.32 9.57
CA LEU A 22 -3.97 2.70 9.98
C LEU A 22 -4.21 2.78 11.49
N MET A 23 -5.04 1.90 12.04
CA MET A 23 -5.27 1.82 13.49
C MET A 23 -3.99 1.55 14.27
N PHE A 24 -3.13 0.66 13.74
CA PHE A 24 -1.82 0.41 14.35
C PHE A 24 -0.97 1.68 14.35
N ALA A 25 -0.88 2.39 13.23
CA ALA A 25 -0.15 3.66 13.15
C ALA A 25 -0.71 4.68 14.17
N GLU A 26 -2.03 4.87 14.23
CA GLU A 26 -2.69 5.79 15.18
C GLU A 26 -2.43 5.45 16.66
N SER A 27 -2.12 4.19 16.98
CA SER A 27 -1.82 3.76 18.35
C SER A 27 -0.42 4.13 18.83
N ILE A 28 0.46 4.57 17.94
CA ILE A 28 1.85 4.90 18.25
C ILE A 28 1.97 6.31 18.82
N GLN A 29 2.88 6.50 19.77
CA GLN A 29 3.19 7.83 20.29
C GLN A 29 4.13 8.56 19.34
N TYR A 30 3.65 9.64 18.72
CA TYR A 30 4.45 10.51 17.88
C TYR A 30 4.91 11.77 18.63
N ILE A 31 6.01 12.37 18.17
CA ILE A 31 6.47 13.69 18.66
C ILE A 31 5.52 14.80 18.18
N MET A 32 4.91 14.64 17.00
CA MET A 32 3.86 15.51 16.44
C MET A 32 2.61 14.70 16.13
N ASP A 33 1.43 15.32 16.17
CA ASP A 33 0.16 14.66 15.90
C ASP A 33 0.18 13.90 14.55
N PHE A 34 -0.18 12.62 14.61
CA PHE A 34 -0.41 11.81 13.43
C PHE A 34 -1.69 12.27 12.73
N ALA A 35 -1.61 12.45 11.40
CA ALA A 35 -2.74 12.88 10.59
C ALA A 35 -3.15 11.78 9.61
N ALA A 36 -4.17 11.00 9.98
CA ALA A 36 -4.70 9.89 9.18
C ALA A 36 -5.09 10.31 7.75
N THR A 37 -5.68 11.49 7.58
CA THR A 37 -6.05 12.02 6.26
C THR A 37 -4.84 12.24 5.35
N ARG A 38 -3.71 12.72 5.89
CA ARG A 38 -2.46 12.91 5.14
C ARG A 38 -1.84 11.56 4.78
N ALA A 39 -1.82 10.62 5.72
CA ALA A 39 -1.34 9.25 5.52
C ALA A 39 -2.13 8.55 4.40
N LEU A 40 -3.46 8.59 4.44
CA LEU A 40 -4.34 8.01 3.41
C LEU A 40 -4.17 8.69 2.05
N ASN A 41 -4.09 10.02 2.00
CA ASN A 41 -3.82 10.75 0.75
C ASN A 41 -2.51 10.29 0.09
N THR A 42 -1.50 10.02 0.92
CA THR A 42 -0.23 9.53 0.43
C THR A 42 -0.32 8.09 -0.06
N LEU A 43 -0.99 7.21 0.69
CA LEU A 43 -1.25 5.83 0.28
C LEU A 43 -1.95 5.78 -1.08
N PHE A 44 -3.01 6.56 -1.28
CA PHE A 44 -3.73 6.63 -2.56
C PHE A 44 -2.84 7.14 -3.69
N SER A 45 -1.96 8.11 -3.42
CA SER A 45 -1.00 8.60 -4.42
C SER A 45 -0.01 7.52 -4.86
N LEU A 46 0.46 6.69 -3.92
CA LEU A 46 1.37 5.58 -4.21
C LEU A 46 0.68 4.41 -4.95
N ILE A 47 -0.58 4.13 -4.64
CA ILE A 47 -1.42 3.17 -5.38
C ILE A 47 -1.62 3.66 -6.83
N ASN A 48 -1.98 4.93 -7.01
CA ASN A 48 -2.15 5.52 -8.33
C ASN A 48 -0.85 5.46 -9.15
N LYS A 49 0.31 5.73 -8.53
CA LYS A 49 1.61 5.55 -9.21
C LYS A 49 1.89 4.09 -9.56
N THR A 50 1.48 3.14 -8.72
CA THR A 50 1.63 1.71 -9.01
C THR A 50 0.84 1.31 -10.26
N VAL A 51 -0.42 1.76 -10.38
CA VAL A 51 -1.24 1.54 -11.59
C VAL A 51 -0.60 2.19 -12.81
N ARG A 52 -0.13 3.44 -12.67
CA ARG A 52 0.54 4.14 -13.77
C ARG A 52 1.79 3.39 -14.25
N ASN A 53 2.60 2.86 -13.33
CA ASN A 53 3.79 2.07 -13.69
C ASN A 53 3.45 0.82 -14.50
N ILE A 54 2.34 0.13 -14.18
CA ILE A 54 1.89 -1.05 -14.94
C ILE A 54 1.50 -0.65 -16.37
N ILE A 55 0.76 0.46 -16.51
CA ILE A 55 0.35 0.99 -17.81
C ILE A 55 1.57 1.41 -18.63
N GLU A 56 2.46 2.22 -18.04
CA GLU A 56 3.71 2.68 -18.66
C GLU A 56 4.54 1.48 -19.16
N TYR A 57 4.75 0.46 -18.32
CA TYR A 57 5.50 -0.74 -18.71
C TYR A 57 4.89 -1.45 -19.93
N ASN A 58 3.57 -1.67 -19.91
CA ASN A 58 2.89 -2.37 -21.01
C ASN A 58 2.90 -1.58 -22.31
N LEU A 59 2.90 -0.25 -22.25
CA LEU A 59 3.03 0.62 -23.43
C LEU A 59 4.45 0.59 -24.01
N GLU A 60 5.47 0.51 -23.16
CA GLU A 60 6.88 0.39 -23.57
C GLU A 60 7.22 -1.00 -24.13
N HIS A 61 6.49 -2.04 -23.73
CA HIS A 61 6.74 -3.44 -24.10
C HIS A 61 5.50 -4.09 -24.74
N PRO A 62 5.03 -3.62 -25.91
CA PRO A 62 3.77 -4.09 -26.51
C PRO A 62 3.80 -5.57 -26.91
N ASP A 63 4.98 -6.12 -27.26
CA ASP A 63 5.14 -7.54 -27.60
C ASP A 63 5.19 -8.45 -26.35
N PHE A 64 5.46 -7.87 -25.19
CA PHE A 64 5.64 -8.58 -23.92
C PHE A 64 4.96 -7.84 -22.75
N PRO A 65 3.64 -7.63 -22.78
CA PRO A 65 2.93 -6.99 -21.69
C PRO A 65 2.97 -7.87 -20.43
N LEU A 66 2.82 -7.26 -19.25
CA LEU A 66 2.73 -7.99 -17.99
C LEU A 66 1.53 -8.93 -18.01
N ALA A 67 1.79 -10.20 -17.71
CA ALA A 67 0.74 -11.19 -17.47
C ALA A 67 -0.11 -10.79 -16.25
N PRO A 68 -1.42 -11.11 -16.21
CA PRO A 68 -2.31 -10.78 -15.10
C PRO A 68 -1.77 -11.20 -13.73
N GLU A 69 -1.17 -12.39 -13.63
CA GLU A 69 -0.60 -12.93 -12.39
C GLU A 69 0.59 -12.08 -11.91
N ARG A 70 1.36 -11.50 -12.84
CA ARG A 70 2.47 -10.60 -12.51
C ARG A 70 1.96 -9.24 -12.05
N ILE A 71 0.89 -8.73 -12.66
CA ILE A 71 0.23 -7.49 -12.26
C ILE A 71 -0.28 -7.64 -10.82
N GLU A 72 -0.92 -8.75 -10.49
CA GLU A 72 -1.41 -9.05 -9.14
C GLU A 72 -0.26 -9.11 -8.13
N GLN A 73 0.75 -9.95 -8.37
CA GLN A 73 1.91 -10.08 -7.48
C GLN A 73 2.64 -8.76 -7.26
N TYR A 74 2.81 -7.98 -8.32
CA TYR A 74 3.43 -6.65 -8.24
C TYR A 74 2.55 -5.69 -7.45
N GLY A 75 1.24 -5.65 -7.74
CA GLY A 75 0.27 -4.82 -7.05
C GLY A 75 0.24 -5.08 -5.54
N THR A 76 0.15 -6.34 -5.12
CA THR A 76 0.13 -6.73 -3.70
C THR A 76 1.41 -6.31 -2.98
N LYS A 77 2.58 -6.59 -3.57
CA LYS A 77 3.88 -6.19 -2.99
C LYS A 77 4.00 -4.67 -2.87
N ARG A 78 3.53 -3.95 -3.89
CA ARG A 78 3.53 -2.47 -3.91
C ARG A 78 2.55 -1.90 -2.91
N LEU A 79 1.39 -2.51 -2.70
CA LEU A 79 0.43 -2.08 -1.68
C LEU A 79 1.04 -2.14 -0.29
N LEU A 80 1.65 -3.28 0.08
CA LEU A 80 2.33 -3.43 1.38
C LEU A 80 3.43 -2.38 1.57
N ALA A 81 4.29 -2.21 0.56
CA ALA A 81 5.34 -1.19 0.60
C ALA A 81 4.77 0.24 0.71
N SER A 82 3.63 0.49 0.07
CA SER A 82 2.97 1.80 0.11
C SER A 82 2.33 2.07 1.47
N ILE A 83 1.79 1.06 2.14
CA ILE A 83 1.26 1.17 3.51
C ILE A 83 2.40 1.50 4.48
N VAL A 84 3.50 0.73 4.44
CA VAL A 84 4.68 1.00 5.28
C VAL A 84 5.14 2.42 5.09
N TRP A 85 5.36 2.84 3.84
CA TRP A 85 5.79 4.21 3.55
C TRP A 85 4.78 5.25 4.04
N ALA A 86 3.50 5.12 3.69
CA ALA A 86 2.50 6.16 3.95
C ALA A 86 2.20 6.35 5.43
N PHE A 87 2.24 5.28 6.22
CA PHE A 87 1.81 5.30 7.61
C PHE A 87 2.99 5.48 8.58
N SER A 88 4.23 5.26 8.12
CA SER A 88 5.43 5.58 8.89
C SER A 88 6.05 6.94 8.52
N ASN A 89 5.59 7.59 7.45
CA ASN A 89 6.16 8.88 7.01
C ASN A 89 5.87 9.97 8.05
N GLY A 90 6.90 10.43 8.75
CA GLY A 90 6.82 11.43 9.82
C GLY A 90 6.98 10.88 11.24
N ALA A 91 7.18 9.58 11.41
CA ALA A 91 7.49 8.94 12.68
C ALA A 91 8.99 8.87 12.97
N ASN A 92 9.37 8.26 14.10
CA ASN A 92 10.76 7.85 14.33
C ASN A 92 11.20 6.80 13.27
N SER A 93 12.50 6.52 13.19
CA SER A 93 13.07 5.54 12.26
C SER A 93 12.52 4.12 12.43
N ASP A 94 11.96 3.82 13.60
CA ASP A 94 11.63 2.46 14.02
C ASP A 94 10.23 2.05 13.57
N LEU A 95 9.29 3.01 13.43
CA LEU A 95 7.91 2.72 13.05
C LEU A 95 7.81 2.03 11.68
N GLY A 96 8.70 2.32 10.74
CA GLY A 96 8.72 1.64 9.45
C GLY A 96 8.99 0.14 9.58
N ALA A 97 9.89 -0.24 10.49
CA ALA A 97 10.20 -1.63 10.79
C ALA A 97 9.04 -2.29 11.55
N GLU A 98 8.51 -1.63 12.59
CA GLU A 98 7.37 -2.12 13.38
C GLU A 98 6.12 -2.34 12.51
N MET A 99 5.83 -1.41 11.58
CA MET A 99 4.76 -1.56 10.60
C MET A 99 5.00 -2.74 9.66
N GLY A 100 6.23 -2.94 9.20
CA GLY A 100 6.60 -4.09 8.39
C GLY A 100 6.37 -5.41 9.11
N ASP A 101 6.74 -5.48 10.39
CA ASP A 101 6.55 -6.66 11.24
C ASP A 101 5.07 -6.90 11.56
N PHE A 102 4.30 -5.84 11.82
CA PHE A 102 2.85 -5.89 12.00
C PHE A 102 2.15 -6.50 10.78
N LEU A 103 2.54 -6.07 9.57
CA LEU A 103 1.97 -6.57 8.32
C LEU A 103 2.40 -8.00 8.00
N ARG A 104 3.62 -8.40 8.36
CA ARG A 104 4.13 -9.77 8.12
C ARG A 104 3.33 -10.84 8.87
N ASN A 105 2.78 -10.48 10.03
CA ASN A 105 2.05 -11.41 10.90
C ASN A 105 0.55 -11.52 10.58
N ARG A 106 0.06 -10.85 9.52
CA ARG A 106 -1.32 -10.95 9.05
C ARG A 106 -1.39 -11.69 7.70
N PRO A 107 -2.20 -12.75 7.57
CA PRO A 107 -2.56 -13.26 6.25
C PRO A 107 -3.43 -12.23 5.53
N GLY A 108 -3.08 -11.91 4.28
CA GLY A 108 -3.89 -11.09 3.36
C GLY A 108 -4.84 -11.93 2.52
#